data_AF-A0A401PVK8-F1
#
_entry.id   AF-A0A401PVK8-F1
#
_cell.length_a   1.000
_cell.length_b   1.000
_cell.length_c   1.000
_cell.angle_alpha   90.00
_cell.angle_beta   90.00
_cell.angle_gamma   90.00
#
_symmetry.space_group_name_H-M   'P 1'
#
loop_
_entity.id
_entity.type
_entity.pdbx_description
1 polymer ?
#
loop_
_entity_poly.entity_id
_entity_poly.type
_entity_poly.pdbx_seq_one_letter_code
_entity_poly.pdbx_strand_id
1 'polypeptide(L)'
;MDDDQLSKLYVKLSKLEQEIDLLRNVNKTLRIDNVSMKDTLKRMMTDAPRPDGESFTQMNTQASGSNGTPKASYEVEFAKALKRFYQSMNRVRSQLLGLRRHRTPDGAEVDVLQLYLDKQTRAIKDLGDSFELCMNTLKNDVSLIVKKKKEHTL
;
A
#
# COMPACT_ATOMS: atom_id res chain seq x y z
N MET A 1 38.79 33.71 24.90
CA MET A 1 37.57 33.35 24.15
C MET A 1 36.76 34.63 24.11
N ASP A 2 36.52 35.18 22.93
CA ASP A 2 35.94 36.53 22.81
C ASP A 2 34.44 36.48 23.11
N ASP A 3 33.93 37.48 23.84
CA ASP A 3 32.52 37.57 24.28
C ASP A 3 31.51 37.40 23.13
N ASP A 4 31.92 37.80 21.93
CA ASP A 4 31.12 37.71 20.71
C ASP A 4 30.92 36.26 20.22
N GLN A 5 31.95 35.41 20.40
CA GLN A 5 31.84 33.98 20.09
C GLN A 5 30.94 33.25 21.11
N LEU A 6 31.05 33.62 22.39
CA LEU A 6 30.24 33.06 23.46
C LEU A 6 28.75 33.42 23.27
N SER A 7 28.46 34.68 22.93
CA SER A 7 27.11 35.16 22.61
C SER A 7 26.51 34.42 21.41
N LYS A 8 27.30 34.20 20.35
CA LYS A 8 26.87 33.44 19.17
C LYS A 8 26.57 31.97 19.48
N LEU A 9 27.35 31.34 20.36
CA LEU A 9 27.12 29.99 20.86
C LEU A 9 25.83 29.90 21.67
N TYR A 10 25.57 30.88 22.54
CA TYR A 10 24.36 30.93 23.35
C TYR A 10 23.09 31.04 22.49
N VAL A 11 23.11 31.90 21.46
CA VAL A 11 21.99 32.01 20.51
C VAL A 11 21.76 30.70 19.75
N LYS A 12 22.83 30.01 19.33
CA LYS A 12 22.70 28.71 18.65
C LYS A 12 22.13 27.64 19.58
N LEU A 13 22.57 27.59 20.83
CA LEU A 13 22.06 26.64 21.83
C LEU A 13 20.56 26.88 22.06
N SER A 14 20.15 28.13 22.26
CA SER A 14 18.75 28.48 22.48
C SER A 14 17.86 28.09 21.29
N LYS A 15 18.33 28.28 20.04
CA LYS A 15 17.60 27.82 18.84
C LYS A 15 17.47 26.30 18.80
N LEU A 16 18.54 25.58 19.13
CA LEU A 16 18.54 24.11 19.16
C LEU A 16 17.55 23.57 20.20
N GLU A 17 17.50 24.19 21.39
CA GLU A 17 16.55 23.83 22.44
C GLU A 17 15.10 24.02 21.97
N GLN A 18 14.79 25.14 21.31
CA GLN A 18 13.47 25.40 20.73
C GLN A 18 13.09 24.36 19.66
N GLU A 19 14.04 23.99 18.79
CA GLU A 19 13.81 22.98 17.75
C GLU A 19 13.58 21.58 18.35
N ILE A 20 14.33 21.21 19.39
CA ILE A 20 14.15 19.95 20.13
C ILE A 20 12.74 19.89 20.73
N ASP A 21 12.26 20.97 21.34
CA ASP A 21 10.92 21.00 21.94
C ASP A 21 9.81 20.96 20.88
N LEU A 22 10.00 21.63 19.75
CA LEU A 22 9.08 21.52 18.62
C LEU A 22 9.02 20.07 18.10
N LEU A 23 10.17 19.44 17.90
CA LEU A 23 10.25 18.05 17.45
C LEU A 23 9.61 17.08 18.44
N ARG A 24 9.78 17.29 19.75
CA ARG A 24 9.08 16.52 20.79
C ARG A 24 7.57 16.64 20.68
N ASN A 25 7.06 17.86 20.49
CA ASN A 25 5.63 18.11 20.34
C ASN A 25 5.06 17.44 19.09
N VAL A 26 5.74 17.59 17.94
CA VAL A 26 5.35 16.93 16.69
C VAL A 26 5.39 15.40 16.83
N ASN A 27 6.44 14.85 17.45
CA ASN A 27 6.55 13.40 17.67
C ASN A 27 5.42 12.88 18.58
N LYS A 28 5.04 13.64 19.61
CA LYS A 28 3.91 13.31 20.48
C LYS A 28 2.60 13.24 19.70
N THR A 29 2.30 14.23 18.87
CA THR A 29 1.11 14.23 18.00
C THR A 29 1.13 13.06 17.02
N LEU A 30 2.26 12.81 16.36
CA LEU A 30 2.40 11.68 15.42
C LEU A 30 2.23 10.32 16.11
N ARG A 31 2.66 10.16 17.36
CA ARG A 31 2.41 8.93 18.12
C ARG A 31 0.92 8.71 18.39
N ILE A 32 0.20 9.77 18.75
CA ILE A 32 -1.25 9.73 18.97
C ILE A 32 -1.96 9.33 17.67
N ASP A 33 -1.63 10.00 16.56
CA ASP A 33 -2.22 9.70 15.25
C ASP A 33 -1.92 8.27 14.80
N ASN A 34 -0.68 7.80 14.98
CA ASN A 34 -0.30 6.42 14.67
C ASN A 34 -1.10 5.40 15.48
N VAL A 35 -1.34 5.64 16.77
CA VAL A 35 -2.18 4.78 17.60
C VAL A 35 -3.62 4.79 17.09
N SER A 36 -4.20 5.98 16.84
CA SER A 36 -5.56 6.13 16.32
C SER A 36 -5.75 5.43 14.96
N MET A 37 -4.77 5.57 14.06
CA MET A 37 -4.77 4.89 12.76
C MET A 37 -4.66 3.38 12.92
N LYS A 38 -3.77 2.89 13.79
CA LYS A 38 -3.63 1.46 14.09
C LYS A 38 -4.92 0.88 14.68
N ASP A 39 -5.61 1.61 15.55
CA ASP A 39 -6.88 1.19 16.12
C ASP A 39 -8.01 1.22 15.09
N THR A 40 -8.00 2.19 14.19
CA THR A 40 -8.94 2.24 13.06
C THR A 40 -8.72 1.07 12.10
N LEU A 41 -7.48 0.71 11.80
CA LEU A 41 -7.15 -0.47 11.00
C LEU A 41 -7.58 -1.76 11.71
N LYS A 42 -7.37 -1.88 13.02
CA LYS A 42 -7.87 -3.01 13.80
C LYS A 42 -9.40 -3.11 13.75
N ARG A 43 -10.10 -1.99 13.94
CA ARG A 43 -11.57 -1.93 13.81
C ARG A 43 -12.02 -2.35 12.42
N MET A 44 -11.40 -1.84 11.37
CA MET A 44 -11.71 -2.27 9.99
C MET A 44 -11.41 -3.76 9.76
N MET A 45 -10.43 -4.34 10.45
CA MET A 45 -10.14 -5.77 10.39
C MET A 45 -11.09 -6.64 11.24
N THR A 46 -11.72 -6.08 12.27
CA THR A 46 -12.74 -6.75 13.08
C THR A 46 -14.15 -6.57 12.51
N ASP A 47 -14.43 -5.44 11.87
CA ASP A 47 -15.73 -5.06 11.30
C ASP A 47 -15.84 -5.45 9.82
N ALA A 48 -14.73 -5.70 9.14
CA ALA A 48 -14.76 -6.52 7.94
C ALA A 48 -15.26 -7.90 8.37
N PRO A 49 -16.26 -8.50 7.68
CA PRO A 49 -16.71 -9.83 7.99
C PRO A 49 -15.49 -10.75 8.06
N ARG A 50 -15.13 -11.16 9.27
CA ARG A 50 -14.27 -12.32 9.44
C ARG A 50 -15.03 -13.46 8.76
N PRO A 51 -14.42 -14.19 7.83
CA PRO A 51 -14.78 -15.59 7.71
C PRO A 51 -14.28 -16.20 9.01
N ASP A 52 -15.10 -16.18 10.06
CA ASP A 52 -14.81 -16.92 11.28
C ASP A 52 -14.54 -18.36 10.85
N GLY A 53 -13.33 -18.79 11.14
CA GLY A 53 -12.77 -20.09 10.78
C GLY A 53 -13.35 -21.24 11.60
N GLU A 54 -14.60 -21.14 12.07
CA GLU A 54 -15.29 -22.19 12.81
C GLU A 54 -16.80 -22.22 12.47
N SER A 55 -17.15 -22.15 11.18
CA SER A 55 -18.44 -22.67 10.65
C SER A 55 -18.47 -22.77 9.11
N PHE A 56 -17.34 -23.00 8.44
CA PHE A 56 -17.35 -23.27 6.98
C PHE A 56 -16.50 -24.48 6.57
N THR A 57 -16.14 -25.32 7.55
CA THR A 57 -15.54 -26.65 7.31
C THR A 57 -16.60 -27.76 7.28
N GLN A 58 -17.89 -27.43 7.15
CA GLN A 58 -18.97 -28.41 7.09
C GLN A 58 -20.03 -28.08 6.03
N MET A 59 -19.62 -27.77 4.81
CA MET A 59 -20.46 -28.00 3.61
C MET A 59 -19.63 -28.34 2.35
N ASN A 60 -18.44 -28.92 2.49
CA ASN A 60 -17.69 -29.43 1.33
C ASN A 60 -16.98 -30.77 1.54
N THR A 61 -17.43 -31.58 2.51
CA THR A 61 -17.03 -32.99 2.66
C THR A 61 -18.08 -33.99 2.17
N GLN A 62 -19.18 -33.52 1.57
CA GLN A 62 -20.12 -34.38 0.84
C GLN A 62 -20.59 -33.69 -0.45
N ALA A 63 -19.65 -33.54 -1.39
CA ALA A 63 -19.96 -33.71 -2.81
C ALA A 63 -18.84 -34.56 -3.43
N SER A 64 -18.50 -35.66 -2.76
CA SER A 64 -17.95 -36.80 -3.45
C SER A 64 -19.06 -37.31 -4.37
N GLY A 65 -18.97 -36.93 -5.65
CA GLY A 65 -19.96 -37.28 -6.67
C GLY A 65 -20.91 -36.14 -7.02
N SER A 66 -20.42 -35.10 -7.69
CA SER A 66 -21.27 -34.40 -8.64
C SER A 66 -20.41 -33.82 -9.74
N ASN A 67 -20.69 -34.28 -10.96
CA ASN A 67 -20.19 -33.76 -12.21
C ASN A 67 -20.64 -32.29 -12.38
N GLY A 68 -20.05 -31.38 -11.62
CA GLY A 68 -20.29 -29.95 -11.73
C GLY A 68 -19.91 -29.51 -13.14
N THR A 69 -20.86 -28.94 -13.87
CA THR A 69 -20.62 -28.53 -15.26
C THR A 69 -19.39 -27.62 -15.34
N PRO A 70 -18.53 -27.76 -16.37
CA PRO A 70 -17.29 -26.99 -16.51
C PRO A 70 -17.50 -25.47 -16.36
N LYS A 71 -18.71 -24.99 -16.72
CA LYS A 71 -19.16 -23.61 -16.63
C LYS A 71 -19.08 -23.00 -15.22
N ALA A 72 -19.52 -23.72 -14.19
CA ALA A 72 -19.44 -23.24 -12.81
C ALA A 72 -17.99 -23.14 -12.31
N SER A 73 -17.08 -23.96 -12.84
CA SER A 73 -15.66 -23.91 -12.49
C SER A 73 -14.95 -22.67 -13.06
N TYR A 74 -15.25 -22.26 -14.30
CA TYR A 74 -14.62 -21.07 -14.91
C TYR A 74 -15.05 -19.76 -14.27
N GLU A 75 -16.32 -19.65 -13.89
CA GLU A 75 -16.84 -18.46 -13.21
C GLU A 75 -16.15 -18.27 -11.84
N VAL A 76 -15.90 -19.37 -11.12
CA VAL A 76 -15.13 -19.36 -9.87
C VAL A 76 -13.66 -18.99 -10.11
N GLU A 77 -13.00 -19.55 -11.13
CA GLU A 77 -11.62 -19.18 -11.49
C GLU A 77 -11.51 -17.70 -11.88
N PHE A 78 -12.47 -17.18 -12.64
CA PHE A 78 -12.52 -15.78 -13.04
C PHE A 78 -12.76 -14.84 -11.85
N ALA A 79 -13.70 -15.16 -10.96
CA ALA A 79 -13.93 -14.39 -9.75
C ALA A 79 -12.68 -14.33 -8.86
N LYS A 80 -11.94 -15.45 -8.75
CA LYS A 80 -10.65 -15.49 -8.01
C LYS A 80 -9.59 -14.61 -8.67
N ALA A 81 -9.43 -14.68 -10.00
CA ALA A 81 -8.49 -13.84 -10.75
C ALA A 81 -8.81 -12.35 -10.56
N LEU A 82 -10.09 -11.99 -10.67
CA LEU A 82 -10.55 -10.61 -10.51
C LEU A 82 -10.34 -10.10 -9.08
N LYS A 83 -10.61 -10.94 -8.06
CA LYS A 83 -10.32 -10.60 -6.66
C LYS A 83 -8.83 -10.31 -6.44
N ARG A 84 -7.93 -11.15 -6.96
CA ARG A 84 -6.48 -10.94 -6.87
C ARG A 84 -6.06 -9.65 -7.57
N PHE A 85 -6.60 -9.40 -8.77
CA PHE A 85 -6.35 -8.16 -9.51
C PHE A 85 -6.74 -6.92 -8.70
N TYR A 86 -7.94 -6.88 -8.12
CA TYR A 86 -8.37 -5.74 -7.31
C TYR A 86 -7.52 -5.55 -6.04
N GLN A 87 -7.13 -6.64 -5.39
CA GLN A 87 -6.22 -6.56 -4.24
C GLN A 87 -4.86 -5.97 -4.64
N SER A 88 -4.32 -6.37 -5.79
CA SER A 88 -3.06 -5.84 -6.31
C SER A 88 -3.19 -4.38 -6.75
N MET A 89 -4.25 -4.03 -7.46
CA MET A 89 -4.56 -2.65 -7.87
C MET A 89 -4.77 -1.71 -6.68
N ASN A 90 -5.34 -2.20 -5.57
CA ASN A 90 -5.44 -1.41 -4.34
C ASN A 90 -4.07 -1.07 -3.73
N ARG A 91 -3.05 -1.93 -3.92
CA ARG A 91 -1.66 -1.63 -3.54
C ARG A 91 -1.07 -0.55 -4.45
N VAL A 92 -1.24 -0.68 -5.76
CA VAL A 92 -0.82 0.34 -6.76
C VAL A 92 -1.47 1.70 -6.46
N ARG A 93 -2.78 1.70 -6.16
CA ARG A 93 -3.50 2.91 -5.74
C ARG A 93 -2.91 3.54 -4.48
N SER A 94 -2.53 2.72 -3.50
CA SER A 94 -1.89 3.20 -2.27
C SER A 94 -0.51 3.83 -2.55
N GLN A 95 0.29 3.23 -3.43
CA GLN A 95 1.57 3.79 -3.88
C GLN A 95 1.38 5.15 -4.56
N LEU A 96 0.38 5.27 -5.46
CA LEU A 96 0.04 6.53 -6.12
C LEU A 96 -0.39 7.63 -5.14
N LEU A 97 -1.19 7.28 -4.13
CA LEU A 97 -1.56 8.22 -3.06
C LEU A 97 -0.35 8.65 -2.24
N GLY A 98 0.61 7.76 -2.00
CA GLY A 98 1.89 8.07 -1.37
C GLY A 98 2.67 9.11 -2.16
N LEU A 99 2.82 8.90 -3.48
CA LEU A 99 3.50 9.83 -4.38
C LEU A 99 2.87 11.23 -4.38
N ARG A 100 1.53 11.32 -4.33
CA ARG A 100 0.82 12.61 -4.29
C ARG A 100 0.99 13.40 -3.00
N ARG A 101 1.35 12.75 -1.89
CA ARG A 101 1.55 13.42 -0.58
C ARG A 101 2.93 14.08 -0.46
N HIS A 102 3.84 13.84 -1.39
CA HIS A 102 5.18 14.40 -1.34
C HIS A 102 5.18 15.81 -1.92
N ARG A 103 5.48 16.81 -1.07
CA ARG A 103 5.72 18.20 -1.46
C ARG A 103 7.21 18.46 -1.40
N THR A 104 7.76 19.13 -2.42
CA THR A 104 9.14 19.63 -2.40
C THR A 104 9.33 20.59 -1.23
N PRO A 105 10.41 20.49 -0.45
CA PRO A 105 10.73 21.47 0.58
C PRO A 105 10.95 22.83 -0.08
N ASP A 106 10.27 23.87 0.41
CA ASP A 106 10.38 25.22 -0.13
C ASP A 106 11.75 25.81 0.24
N GLY A 107 12.46 26.40 -0.72
CA GLY A 107 13.81 26.95 -0.51
C GLY A 107 14.96 25.93 -0.41
N ALA A 108 14.78 24.70 -0.87
CA ALA A 108 15.86 23.70 -0.89
C ALA A 108 16.97 24.03 -1.91
N GLU A 109 18.22 23.73 -1.55
CA GLU A 109 19.38 23.82 -2.46
C GLU A 109 19.19 22.91 -3.69
N VAL A 110 19.83 23.28 -4.81
CA VAL A 110 19.70 22.59 -6.11
C VAL A 110 20.02 21.09 -6.01
N ASP A 111 21.06 20.72 -5.24
CA ASP A 111 21.46 19.32 -5.06
C ASP A 111 20.39 18.50 -4.32
N VAL A 112 19.70 19.12 -3.36
CA VAL A 112 18.59 18.49 -2.61
C VAL A 112 17.38 18.31 -3.52
N LEU A 113 17.10 19.28 -4.39
CA LEU A 113 16.04 19.20 -5.40
C LEU A 113 16.34 18.10 -6.43
N GLN A 114 17.58 17.97 -6.88
CA GLN A 114 17.99 16.92 -7.82
C GLN A 114 17.84 15.53 -7.20
N LEU A 115 18.32 15.32 -5.98
CA LEU A 115 18.14 14.07 -5.26
C LEU A 115 16.66 13.73 -5.04
N TYR A 116 15.83 14.75 -4.77
CA TYR A 116 14.38 14.58 -4.66
C TYR A 116 13.76 14.15 -6.01
N LEU A 117 14.14 14.81 -7.11
CA LEU A 117 13.65 14.49 -8.45
C LEU A 117 14.02 13.07 -8.85
N ASP A 118 15.24 12.63 -8.58
CA ASP A 118 15.71 11.26 -8.85
C ASP A 118 14.89 10.23 -8.07
N LYS A 119 14.63 10.51 -6.78
CA LYS A 119 13.77 9.66 -5.94
C LYS A 119 12.35 9.61 -6.45
N GLN A 120 11.77 10.75 -6.83
CA GLN A 120 10.42 10.82 -7.35
C GLN A 120 10.29 10.08 -8.70
N THR A 121 11.28 10.26 -9.58
CA THR A 121 11.35 9.57 -10.87
C THR A 121 11.40 8.06 -10.69
N ARG A 122 12.24 7.57 -9.76
CA ARG A 122 12.31 6.14 -9.43
C ARG A 122 10.99 5.61 -8.89
N ALA A 123 10.37 6.32 -7.95
CA ALA A 123 9.11 5.88 -7.36
C ALA A 123 7.95 5.89 -8.37
N ILE A 124 7.94 6.82 -9.33
CA ILE A 124 6.98 6.81 -10.46
C ILE A 124 7.24 5.60 -11.38
N LYS A 125 8.50 5.28 -11.67
CA LYS A 125 8.85 4.08 -12.45
C LYS A 125 8.38 2.81 -11.76
N ASP A 126 8.69 2.64 -10.47
CA ASP A 126 8.30 1.47 -9.68
C ASP A 126 6.77 1.30 -9.61
N LEU A 127 6.02 2.42 -9.55
CA LEU A 127 4.56 2.41 -9.67
C LEU A 127 4.11 1.88 -11.04
N GLY A 128 4.74 2.37 -12.12
CA GLY A 128 4.47 1.91 -13.48
C GLY A 128 4.70 0.41 -13.64
N ASP A 129 5.86 -0.09 -13.17
CA ASP A 129 6.21 -1.50 -13.21
C ASP A 129 5.20 -2.36 -12.41
N SER A 130 4.79 -1.88 -11.23
CA SER A 130 3.77 -2.54 -10.39
C SER A 130 2.40 -2.60 -11.08
N PHE A 131 2.00 -1.52 -11.75
CA PHE A 131 0.75 -1.47 -12.54
C PHE A 131 0.79 -2.44 -13.72
N GLU A 132 1.88 -2.42 -14.48
CA GLU A 132 2.08 -3.31 -15.62
C GLU A 132 2.04 -4.78 -15.20
N LEU A 133 2.69 -5.13 -14.08
CA LEU A 133 2.63 -6.48 -13.51
C LEU A 133 1.19 -6.91 -13.17
N CYS A 134 0.38 -6.02 -12.58
CA CYS A 134 -1.02 -6.30 -12.29
C CYS A 134 -1.82 -6.60 -13.57
N MET A 135 -1.64 -5.77 -14.60
CA MET A 135 -2.34 -5.91 -15.88
C MET A 135 -1.92 -7.18 -16.61
N ASN A 136 -0.63 -7.47 -16.67
CA ASN A 136 -0.11 -8.68 -17.31
C ASN A 136 -0.57 -9.96 -16.59
N THR A 137 -0.60 -9.93 -15.26
CA THR A 137 -1.12 -11.07 -14.47
C THR A 137 -2.59 -11.33 -14.77
N LEU A 138 -3.44 -10.30 -14.77
CA LEU A 138 -4.86 -10.45 -15.11
C LEU A 138 -5.04 -10.92 -16.56
N LYS A 139 -4.29 -10.35 -17.51
CA LYS A 139 -4.31 -10.78 -18.92
C LYS A 139 -3.99 -12.27 -19.06
N ASN A 140 -2.96 -12.75 -18.36
CA ASN A 140 -2.56 -14.15 -18.36
C ASN A 140 -3.61 -15.05 -17.71
N ASP A 141 -4.14 -14.68 -16.54
CA ASP A 141 -5.21 -15.41 -15.85
C ASP A 141 -6.45 -15.56 -16.76
N VAL A 142 -6.89 -14.46 -17.39
CA VAL A 142 -8.04 -14.46 -18.32
C VAL A 142 -7.75 -15.30 -19.57
N SER A 143 -6.54 -15.21 -20.14
CA SER A 143 -6.16 -16.00 -21.31
C SER A 143 -6.22 -17.50 -21.01
N LEU A 144 -5.73 -17.92 -19.83
CA LEU A 144 -5.80 -19.31 -19.37
C LEU A 144 -7.24 -19.78 -19.17
N ILE A 145 -8.09 -18.97 -18.53
CA ILE A 145 -9.50 -19.29 -18.31
C ILE A 145 -10.25 -19.42 -19.64
N VAL A 146 -10.02 -18.49 -20.57
CA VAL A 146 -10.64 -18.53 -21.91
C VAL A 146 -10.17 -19.76 -22.69
N LYS A 147 -8.89 -20.11 -22.62
CA LYS A 147 -8.34 -21.31 -23.27
C LYS A 147 -9.00 -22.58 -22.73
N LYS A 148 -9.03 -22.76 -21.41
CA LYS A 148 -9.72 -23.89 -20.77
C LYS A 148 -11.20 -23.92 -21.15
N LYS A 149 -11.89 -22.78 -21.11
CA LYS A 149 -13.30 -22.70 -21.49
C LYS A 149 -13.51 -23.19 -22.92
N LYS A 150 -12.67 -22.76 -23.88
CA LYS A 150 -12.76 -23.21 -25.28
C LYS A 150 -12.54 -24.71 -25.43
N GLU A 151 -11.54 -25.27 -24.74
CA GLU A 151 -11.22 -26.71 -24.79
C GLU A 151 -12.35 -27.61 -24.27
N HIS A 152 -13.23 -27.09 -23.42
CA HIS A 152 -14.38 -27.83 -22.88
C HIS A 152 -15.72 -27.46 -23.53
N THR A 153 -15.74 -26.51 -24.47
CA THR A 153 -16.94 -26.16 -25.27
C THR A 153 -16.86 -26.67 -26.71
N LEU A 154 -15.70 -27.22 -27.11
CA LEU A 154 -15.46 -27.98 -28.34
C LEU A 154 -15.62 -29.47 -28.07
#